data_AF-A0A4U5U3C4-F1
#
_entry.id   AF-A0A4U5U3C4-F1
#
_cell.length_a   1.000
_cell.length_b   1.000
_cell.length_c   1.000
_cell.angle_alpha   90.00
_cell.angle_beta   90.00
_cell.angle_gamma   90.00
#
_symmetry.space_group_name_H-M   'P 1'
#
loop_
_entity.id
_entity.type
_entity.pdbx_description
1 polymer ?
#
loop_
_entity_poly.entity_id
_entity_poly.type
_entity_poly.pdbx_seq_one_letter_code
_entity_poly.pdbx_strand_id
1 'polypeptide(L)'
;MEPLETTQDPEIPTNKPSPTPAEPSSEGMSPAQTNTTADKEKTPPAGLLPGETVFKEGKASILFPSANEVFYNPVQEFNRDLTCAVITEFARELLAQRGVKVVVPGEKERVVVSLSEETNEADVQTEEKNGAEEPAVTVTVGEKYEHGLRVLEGLAASGLRSVRFALEVPGLQSVTANDFSTKAAALIARNAQYNGVSHLLQASCRDASMLMYEMRGKKERYDVIDLDPYGSPASFLDAAVQAVTEGGLLCITCTDMAVLAGNSGETCYSKYGAVSIKAKYCHEMALRIILHSLDQRAAVYQRYIQPLLSLGGPMWAEPIHDLAFVQKVLSAVSGNPSRFGTSKRIEGMLSMVTEEKANPVKREKLSETSPAFKILSTEPSLEACFTVREDANPQSRKRHLTRFQENPQAFWGPKARAKTGGGISTDLQEKRKKCQNKRKNQITDSSHLKDYPCKRFKQGTCTYGDKCCFSHNLEQTNVE
;
A
#
# COMPACT_ATOMS: atom_id res chain seq x y z
N MET A 1 50.50 -31.45 -25.56
CA MET A 1 49.19 -30.99 -26.02
C MET A 1 48.56 -32.15 -26.78
N GLU A 2 47.88 -32.99 -26.02
CA GLU A 2 46.96 -34.01 -26.51
C GLU A 2 45.55 -33.54 -26.10
N PRO A 3 44.50 -33.76 -26.91
CA PRO A 3 43.15 -33.37 -26.54
C PRO A 3 42.66 -34.30 -25.42
N LEU A 4 42.12 -33.74 -24.34
CA LEU A 4 41.40 -34.52 -23.34
C LEU A 4 40.14 -35.14 -23.97
N GLU A 5 40.07 -36.46 -23.89
CA GLU A 5 38.90 -37.28 -24.22
C GLU A 5 37.73 -36.92 -23.30
N THR A 6 36.58 -36.61 -23.90
CA THR A 6 35.31 -36.48 -23.21
C THR A 6 34.84 -37.85 -22.73
N THR A 7 34.77 -38.03 -21.42
CA THR A 7 34.13 -39.19 -20.78
C THR A 7 32.65 -39.22 -21.12
N GLN A 8 32.20 -40.29 -21.79
CA GLN A 8 30.79 -40.61 -22.01
C GLN A 8 30.15 -41.07 -20.69
N ASP A 9 29.05 -40.43 -20.29
CA ASP A 9 28.19 -40.91 -19.20
C ASP A 9 27.53 -42.24 -19.59
N PRO A 10 27.31 -43.17 -18.64
CA PRO A 10 26.70 -44.47 -18.93
C PRO A 10 25.21 -44.35 -19.28
N GLU A 11 24.81 -44.97 -20.38
CA GLU A 11 23.42 -45.11 -20.83
C GLU A 11 22.55 -45.81 -19.76
N ILE A 12 21.48 -45.14 -19.34
CA ILE A 12 20.41 -45.72 -18.52
C ILE A 12 19.36 -46.29 -19.48
N PRO A 13 18.94 -47.57 -19.35
CA PRO A 13 17.99 -48.17 -20.28
C PRO A 13 16.59 -47.56 -20.13
N THR A 14 16.12 -46.90 -21.19
CA THR A 14 14.75 -46.39 -21.31
C THR A 14 13.80 -47.52 -21.70
N ASN A 15 13.05 -48.04 -20.73
CA ASN A 15 11.89 -48.88 -21.02
C ASN A 15 10.67 -48.37 -20.23
N LYS A 16 9.91 -47.47 -20.85
CA LYS A 16 8.52 -47.16 -20.47
C LYS A 16 7.70 -46.98 -21.75
N PRO A 17 6.57 -47.68 -21.91
CA PRO A 17 5.71 -47.51 -23.08
C PRO A 17 4.97 -46.16 -23.03
N SER A 18 4.84 -45.53 -24.19
CA SER A 18 4.05 -44.34 -24.45
C SER A 18 2.54 -44.60 -24.28
N PRO A 19 1.76 -43.68 -23.68
CA PRO A 19 0.30 -43.81 -23.67
C PRO A 19 -0.30 -43.22 -24.94
N THR A 20 -1.06 -44.06 -25.65
CA THR A 20 -1.97 -43.71 -26.77
C THR A 20 -3.27 -43.10 -26.19
N PRO A 21 -3.99 -42.20 -26.90
CA PRO A 21 -5.13 -41.49 -26.34
C PRO A 21 -6.36 -42.41 -26.24
N ALA A 22 -6.99 -42.46 -25.07
CA ALA A 22 -8.24 -43.18 -24.85
C ALA A 22 -9.45 -42.23 -24.98
N GLU A 23 -10.39 -42.63 -25.83
CA GLU A 23 -11.75 -42.08 -25.94
C GLU A 23 -12.53 -42.28 -24.63
N PRO A 24 -13.49 -41.39 -24.30
CA PRO A 24 -14.28 -41.54 -23.08
C PRO A 24 -15.41 -42.56 -23.29
N SER A 25 -15.28 -43.72 -22.65
CA SER A 25 -16.36 -44.71 -22.49
C SER A 25 -17.31 -44.30 -21.36
N SER A 26 -18.59 -44.27 -21.71
CA SER A 26 -19.74 -43.99 -20.87
C SER A 26 -20.20 -45.23 -20.06
N GLU A 27 -20.04 -45.19 -18.73
CA GLU A 27 -20.87 -45.91 -17.74
C GLU A 27 -20.73 -45.05 -16.46
N GLY A 28 -21.75 -44.63 -15.71
CA GLY A 28 -23.11 -45.11 -15.50
C GLY A 28 -23.42 -44.69 -14.07
N MET A 29 -23.74 -43.42 -13.84
CA MET A 29 -24.13 -42.92 -12.52
C MET A 29 -25.65 -42.89 -12.45
N SER A 30 -26.22 -43.78 -11.63
CA SER A 30 -27.67 -43.95 -11.49
C SER A 30 -28.36 -42.66 -11.01
N PRO A 31 -29.59 -42.37 -11.50
CA PRO A 31 -30.26 -41.12 -11.24
C PRO A 31 -30.94 -41.14 -9.87
N ALA A 32 -30.68 -40.11 -9.06
CA ALA A 32 -31.55 -39.77 -7.95
C ALA A 32 -32.91 -39.35 -8.55
N GLN A 33 -33.95 -40.07 -8.14
CA GLN A 33 -35.32 -39.97 -8.64
C GLN A 33 -35.86 -38.54 -8.51
N THR A 34 -36.21 -37.97 -9.66
CA THR A 34 -37.07 -36.80 -9.78
C THR A 34 -38.49 -37.17 -9.35
N ASN A 35 -38.90 -36.72 -8.16
CA ASN A 35 -40.31 -36.54 -7.87
C ASN A 35 -40.80 -35.28 -8.60
N THR A 36 -41.46 -35.50 -9.73
CA THR A 36 -42.27 -34.50 -10.41
C THR A 36 -43.50 -34.19 -9.56
N THR A 37 -43.47 -33.08 -8.83
CA THR A 37 -44.66 -32.33 -8.50
C THR A 37 -44.63 -31.05 -9.33
N ALA A 38 -45.56 -30.96 -10.27
CA ALA A 38 -45.83 -29.74 -11.02
C ALA A 38 -46.11 -28.62 -10.04
N ASP A 39 -45.18 -27.66 -9.92
CA ASP A 39 -45.38 -26.48 -9.12
C ASP A 39 -45.45 -25.25 -10.01
N LYS A 40 -46.55 -24.53 -9.78
CA LYS A 40 -47.03 -23.40 -10.54
C LYS A 40 -45.97 -22.31 -10.63
N GLU A 41 -45.93 -21.71 -11.82
CA GLU A 41 -45.37 -20.41 -12.18
C GLU A 41 -45.38 -19.44 -10.98
N LYS A 42 -44.27 -19.40 -10.22
CA LYS A 42 -44.04 -18.39 -9.19
C LYS A 42 -43.42 -17.19 -9.88
N THR A 43 -44.17 -16.10 -9.93
CA THR A 43 -43.69 -14.77 -10.27
C THR A 43 -42.38 -14.52 -9.50
N PRO A 44 -41.30 -14.06 -10.16
CA PRO A 44 -40.03 -13.79 -9.47
C PRO A 44 -40.24 -12.75 -8.35
N PRO A 45 -39.50 -12.84 -7.23
CA PRO A 45 -39.42 -11.75 -6.26
C PRO A 45 -39.12 -10.43 -6.99
N ALA A 46 -39.76 -9.34 -6.56
CA ALA A 46 -39.70 -8.05 -7.26
C ALA A 46 -38.25 -7.66 -7.62
N GLY A 47 -37.97 -7.50 -8.93
CA GLY A 47 -36.69 -7.02 -9.45
C GLY A 47 -35.74 -8.07 -10.06
N LEU A 48 -36.09 -9.36 -10.04
CA LEU A 48 -35.32 -10.43 -10.68
C LEU A 48 -35.71 -10.61 -12.16
N LEU A 49 -34.71 -10.70 -13.04
CA LEU A 49 -34.92 -11.11 -14.43
C LEU A 49 -35.10 -12.65 -14.49
N PRO A 50 -35.76 -13.18 -15.54
CA PRO A 50 -35.93 -14.62 -15.70
C PRO A 50 -34.57 -15.36 -15.70
N GLY A 51 -34.45 -16.38 -14.84
CA GLY A 51 -33.25 -17.20 -14.74
C GLY A 51 -32.16 -16.67 -13.79
N GLU A 52 -32.38 -15.52 -13.14
CA GLU A 52 -31.44 -14.99 -12.16
C GLU A 52 -31.57 -15.63 -10.78
N THR A 53 -30.43 -15.71 -10.09
CA THR A 53 -30.36 -16.16 -8.70
C THR A 53 -29.84 -15.05 -7.80
N VAL A 54 -30.27 -15.04 -6.54
CA VAL A 54 -29.76 -14.13 -5.52
C VAL A 54 -28.80 -14.89 -4.63
N PHE A 55 -27.59 -14.39 -4.52
CA PHE A 55 -26.58 -14.87 -3.59
C PHE A 55 -26.35 -13.84 -2.49
N LYS A 56 -26.17 -14.28 -1.24
CA LYS A 56 -25.93 -13.39 -0.10
C LYS A 56 -24.58 -13.67 0.54
N GLU A 57 -23.83 -12.62 0.81
CA GLU A 57 -22.60 -12.65 1.61
C GLU A 57 -22.50 -11.38 2.45
N GLY A 58 -22.24 -11.53 3.74
CA GLY A 58 -22.32 -10.42 4.68
C GLY A 58 -23.70 -9.76 4.61
N LYS A 59 -23.72 -8.44 4.44
CA LYS A 59 -24.98 -7.70 4.23
C LYS A 59 -25.39 -7.56 2.76
N ALA A 60 -24.51 -7.91 1.83
CA ALA A 60 -24.75 -7.75 0.40
C ALA A 60 -25.60 -8.90 -0.17
N SER A 61 -26.49 -8.55 -1.09
CA SER A 61 -27.25 -9.49 -1.92
C SER A 61 -26.94 -9.23 -3.38
N ILE A 62 -26.33 -10.19 -4.06
CA ILE A 62 -25.86 -10.04 -5.45
C ILE A 62 -26.73 -10.86 -6.38
N LEU A 63 -27.15 -10.21 -7.46
CA LEU A 63 -27.85 -10.81 -8.58
C LEU A 63 -26.81 -11.51 -9.46
N PHE A 64 -27.02 -12.81 -9.72
CA PHE A 64 -26.23 -13.55 -10.69
C PHE A 64 -27.09 -13.89 -11.89
N PRO A 65 -26.66 -13.48 -13.12
CA PRO A 65 -27.14 -14.11 -14.34
C PRO A 65 -26.82 -15.61 -14.28
N SER A 66 -27.41 -16.40 -15.18
CA SER A 66 -27.14 -17.85 -15.28
C SER A 66 -25.66 -18.19 -15.09
N ALA A 67 -25.39 -19.29 -14.39
CA ALA A 67 -24.05 -19.68 -13.95
C ALA A 67 -23.02 -19.54 -15.09
N ASN A 68 -22.00 -18.69 -14.89
CA ASN A 68 -20.81 -18.40 -15.72
C ASN A 68 -20.70 -17.01 -16.37
N GLU A 69 -21.71 -16.12 -16.30
CA GLU A 69 -21.55 -14.80 -16.95
C GLU A 69 -20.65 -13.82 -16.19
N VAL A 70 -20.65 -13.88 -14.85
CA VAL A 70 -19.84 -13.00 -14.01
C VAL A 70 -19.20 -13.80 -12.88
N PHE A 71 -17.93 -13.52 -12.61
CA PHE A 71 -17.16 -14.28 -11.64
C PHE A 71 -17.62 -14.07 -10.20
N TYR A 72 -17.55 -15.17 -9.46
CA TYR A 72 -17.65 -15.20 -8.01
C TYR A 72 -16.84 -16.37 -7.46
N ASN A 73 -16.15 -16.12 -6.34
CA ASN A 73 -15.42 -17.17 -5.61
C ASN A 73 -15.78 -17.11 -4.12
N PRO A 74 -16.45 -18.14 -3.56
CA PRO A 74 -16.80 -18.17 -2.13
C PRO A 74 -15.58 -18.28 -1.22
N VAL A 75 -14.45 -18.83 -1.70
CA VAL A 75 -13.20 -18.91 -0.91
C VAL A 75 -12.66 -17.52 -0.55
N GLN A 76 -13.03 -16.49 -1.32
CA GLN A 76 -12.61 -15.10 -1.13
C GLN A 76 -13.46 -14.34 -0.11
N GLU A 77 -14.46 -14.96 0.54
CA GLU A 77 -15.25 -14.32 1.61
C GLU A 77 -14.33 -13.82 2.74
N PHE A 78 -13.33 -14.61 3.12
CA PHE A 78 -12.32 -14.23 4.11
C PHE A 78 -11.57 -12.94 3.74
N ASN A 79 -11.16 -12.81 2.47
CA ASN A 79 -10.44 -11.62 2.01
C ASN A 79 -11.37 -10.39 2.07
N ARG A 80 -12.63 -10.53 1.65
CA ARG A 80 -13.63 -9.44 1.67
C ARG A 80 -14.00 -9.02 3.09
N ASP A 81 -14.25 -9.97 4.00
CA ASP A 81 -14.50 -9.71 5.42
C ASP A 81 -13.34 -8.94 6.06
N LEU A 82 -12.11 -9.44 5.86
CA LEU A 82 -10.91 -8.80 6.38
C LEU A 82 -10.73 -7.39 5.81
N THR A 83 -10.96 -7.20 4.52
CA THR A 83 -10.84 -5.89 3.88
C THR A 83 -11.86 -4.91 4.46
N CYS A 84 -13.10 -5.34 4.69
CA CYS A 84 -14.11 -4.51 5.36
C CYS A 84 -13.66 -4.13 6.78
N ALA A 85 -13.07 -5.06 7.53
CA ALA A 85 -12.54 -4.80 8.87
C ALA A 85 -11.39 -3.79 8.86
N VAL A 86 -10.42 -3.97 7.95
CA VAL A 86 -9.25 -3.09 7.77
C VAL A 86 -9.69 -1.69 7.35
N ILE A 87 -10.57 -1.54 6.36
CA ILE A 87 -11.05 -0.22 5.92
C ILE A 87 -11.86 0.44 7.04
N THR A 88 -12.65 -0.32 7.81
CA THR A 88 -13.39 0.23 8.96
C THR A 88 -12.42 0.83 9.99
N GLU A 89 -11.34 0.12 10.32
CA GLU A 89 -10.37 0.61 11.31
C GLU A 89 -9.54 1.78 10.75
N PHE A 90 -9.15 1.73 9.49
CA PHE A 90 -8.51 2.85 8.80
C PHE A 90 -9.41 4.11 8.79
N ALA A 91 -10.72 3.94 8.52
CA ALA A 91 -11.69 5.03 8.58
C ALA A 91 -11.81 5.61 10.00
N ARG A 92 -11.77 4.78 11.05
CA ARG A 92 -11.75 5.25 12.44
C ARG A 92 -10.55 6.15 12.71
N GLU A 93 -9.36 5.71 12.36
CA GLU A 93 -8.13 6.48 12.62
C GLU A 93 -8.11 7.80 11.83
N LEU A 94 -8.40 7.73 10.53
CA LEU A 94 -8.35 8.90 9.66
C LEU A 94 -9.42 9.94 10.01
N LEU A 95 -10.63 9.51 10.35
CA LEU A 95 -11.74 10.40 10.67
C LEU A 95 -11.65 10.91 12.12
N ALA A 96 -11.09 10.14 13.05
CA ALA A 96 -10.81 10.61 14.40
C ALA A 96 -9.82 11.79 14.40
N GLN A 97 -8.80 11.77 13.54
CA GLN A 97 -7.89 12.92 13.33
C GLN A 97 -8.60 14.18 12.83
N ARG A 98 -9.81 14.04 12.28
CA ARG A 98 -10.67 15.13 11.80
C ARG A 98 -11.79 15.49 12.80
N GLY A 99 -11.76 14.93 14.01
CA GLY A 99 -12.79 15.14 15.03
C GLY A 99 -14.13 14.45 14.75
N VAL A 100 -14.14 13.43 13.88
CA VAL A 100 -15.36 12.70 13.48
C VAL A 100 -15.40 11.33 14.16
N LYS A 101 -16.50 11.03 14.86
CA LYS A 101 -16.72 9.73 15.50
C LYS A 101 -17.30 8.74 14.50
N VAL A 102 -16.62 7.63 14.31
CA VAL A 102 -17.06 6.52 13.45
C VAL A 102 -17.84 5.50 14.28
N VAL A 103 -19.11 5.31 13.96
CA VAL A 103 -19.99 4.36 14.66
C VAL A 103 -20.41 3.24 13.71
N VAL A 104 -20.22 2.01 14.17
CA VAL A 104 -20.68 0.81 13.46
C VAL A 104 -21.87 0.22 14.23
N PRO A 105 -23.07 0.16 13.63
CA PRO A 105 -24.24 -0.40 14.31
C PRO A 105 -24.00 -1.84 14.80
N GLY A 106 -24.33 -2.09 16.06
CA GLY A 106 -24.16 -3.40 16.70
C GLY A 106 -22.79 -3.66 17.30
N GLU A 107 -21.83 -2.73 17.15
CA GLU A 107 -20.58 -2.82 17.91
C GLU A 107 -20.73 -2.28 19.33
N LYS A 108 -20.04 -2.92 20.29
CA LYS A 108 -19.89 -2.37 21.65
C LYS A 108 -18.99 -1.13 21.58
N GLU A 109 -19.37 -0.09 22.31
CA GLU A 109 -18.59 1.15 22.41
C GLU A 109 -17.22 0.85 23.03
N ARG A 110 -16.14 1.23 22.35
CA ARG A 110 -14.77 1.01 22.84
C ARG A 110 -14.35 2.18 23.71
N VAL A 111 -13.88 1.88 24.92
CA VAL A 111 -13.15 2.86 25.73
C VAL A 111 -11.80 3.07 25.06
N VAL A 112 -11.60 4.25 24.47
CA VAL A 112 -10.31 4.63 23.90
C VAL A 112 -9.36 4.92 25.06
N VAL A 113 -8.53 3.96 25.44
CA VAL A 113 -7.41 4.20 26.35
C VAL A 113 -6.26 4.73 25.51
N SER A 114 -6.07 6.05 25.54
CA SER A 114 -4.90 6.70 24.97
C SER A 114 -3.66 6.27 25.76
N LEU A 115 -2.91 5.29 25.24
CA LEU A 115 -1.59 4.95 25.76
C LEU A 115 -0.59 6.00 25.26
N SER A 116 -0.59 7.18 25.89
CA SER A 116 0.55 8.08 25.84
C SER A 116 1.63 7.58 26.81
N GLU A 117 2.87 7.74 26.37
CA GLU A 117 4.12 7.16 26.85
C GLU A 117 4.37 7.23 28.37
N GLU A 118 5.18 6.28 28.81
CA GLU A 118 5.63 5.99 30.18
C GLU A 118 6.05 7.25 30.98
N THR A 119 5.35 7.51 32.08
CA THR A 119 5.94 8.18 33.25
C THR A 119 5.50 7.49 34.53
N ASN A 120 6.48 6.83 35.16
CA ASN A 120 6.65 6.44 36.56
C ASN A 120 5.41 6.34 37.48
N GLU A 121 5.23 5.13 38.01
CA GLU A 121 4.43 4.84 39.20
C GLU A 121 4.86 5.69 40.40
N ALA A 122 4.01 6.64 40.79
CA ALA A 122 3.67 7.00 42.17
C ALA A 122 2.84 8.30 42.15
N ASP A 123 1.51 8.20 42.17
CA ASP A 123 0.70 8.80 43.24
C ASP A 123 -0.81 8.60 43.02
N VAL A 124 -1.49 8.65 44.16
CA VAL A 124 -2.85 8.20 44.46
C VAL A 124 -3.94 9.20 44.03
N GLN A 125 -5.06 8.66 43.53
CA GLN A 125 -6.44 9.21 43.48
C GLN A 125 -6.63 10.71 43.21
N THR A 126 -7.11 11.02 42.00
CA THR A 126 -8.12 12.07 41.81
C THR A 126 -9.02 11.69 40.63
N GLU A 127 -10.33 11.59 40.89
CA GLU A 127 -11.36 11.57 39.86
C GLU A 127 -11.36 12.91 39.13
N GLU A 128 -10.61 13.02 38.03
CA GLU A 128 -10.81 14.09 37.07
C GLU A 128 -11.72 13.61 35.96
N LYS A 129 -12.95 14.16 35.97
CA LYS A 129 -13.84 14.19 34.81
C LYS A 129 -13.14 14.93 33.69
N ASN A 130 -12.37 14.21 32.87
CA ASN A 130 -11.95 14.72 31.57
C ASN A 130 -13.19 14.84 30.69
N GLY A 131 -13.71 16.06 30.59
CA GLY A 131 -14.65 16.45 29.55
C GLY A 131 -13.94 16.35 28.21
N ALA A 132 -13.93 15.14 27.63
CA ALA A 132 -13.70 14.98 26.21
C ALA A 132 -14.83 15.74 25.51
N GLU A 133 -14.48 16.79 24.75
CA GLU A 133 -15.44 17.44 23.85
C GLU A 133 -16.17 16.36 23.05
N GLU A 134 -17.50 16.35 23.12
CA GLU A 134 -18.28 15.40 22.33
C GLU A 134 -17.93 15.61 20.85
N PRO A 135 -17.70 14.52 20.10
CA PRO A 135 -17.31 14.64 18.70
C PRO A 135 -18.41 15.36 17.93
N ALA A 136 -18.02 16.44 17.25
CA ALA A 136 -18.95 17.35 16.58
C ALA A 136 -19.78 16.67 15.48
N VAL A 137 -19.30 15.54 14.93
CA VAL A 137 -19.96 14.78 13.87
C VAL A 137 -19.81 13.28 14.13
N THR A 138 -20.92 12.55 14.04
CA THR A 138 -20.93 11.07 14.04
C THR A 138 -21.30 10.57 12.64
N VAL A 139 -20.55 9.59 12.14
CA VAL A 139 -20.83 8.94 10.85
C VAL A 139 -21.16 7.46 11.05
N THR A 140 -22.14 6.97 10.30
CA THR A 140 -22.59 5.58 10.37
C THR A 140 -22.46 4.89 9.01
N VAL A 141 -22.87 3.62 8.95
CA VAL A 141 -22.77 2.78 7.75
C VAL A 141 -23.96 3.03 6.83
N GLY A 142 -23.74 3.10 5.52
CA GLY A 142 -24.78 3.33 4.51
C GLY A 142 -25.15 4.80 4.28
N GLU A 143 -24.62 5.72 5.09
CA GLU A 143 -24.81 7.16 4.95
C GLU A 143 -23.64 7.80 4.20
N LYS A 144 -23.95 8.73 3.29
CA LYS A 144 -22.92 9.51 2.60
C LYS A 144 -22.40 10.62 3.51
N TYR A 145 -21.10 10.63 3.75
CA TYR A 145 -20.41 11.73 4.41
C TYR A 145 -19.54 12.50 3.40
N GLU A 146 -19.83 13.78 3.18
CA GLU A 146 -19.20 14.58 2.11
C GLU A 146 -17.69 14.79 2.30
N HIS A 147 -17.19 14.64 3.54
CA HIS A 147 -15.77 14.68 3.88
C HIS A 147 -15.23 13.31 4.27
N GLY A 148 -15.93 12.25 3.86
CA GLY A 148 -15.61 10.85 4.08
C GLY A 148 -14.57 10.30 3.11
N LEU A 149 -14.43 8.98 3.12
CA LEU A 149 -13.45 8.26 2.32
C LEU A 149 -13.98 8.03 0.91
N ARG A 150 -13.13 8.28 -0.10
CA ARG A 150 -13.35 7.86 -1.48
C ARG A 150 -12.65 6.54 -1.74
N VAL A 151 -13.42 5.50 -2.03
CA VAL A 151 -12.90 4.13 -2.21
C VAL A 151 -12.98 3.75 -3.68
N LEU A 152 -11.93 3.13 -4.22
CA LEU A 152 -11.91 2.50 -5.53
C LEU A 152 -11.77 0.99 -5.37
N GLU A 153 -12.67 0.21 -5.95
CA GLU A 153 -12.43 -1.19 -6.30
C GLU A 153 -12.08 -1.25 -7.81
N GLY A 154 -10.82 -1.57 -8.13
CA GLY A 154 -10.32 -1.46 -9.50
C GLY A 154 -10.85 -2.54 -10.46
N LEU A 155 -11.15 -3.74 -9.94
CA LEU A 155 -11.59 -4.92 -10.69
C LEU A 155 -12.77 -5.60 -9.99
N ALA A 156 -13.96 -5.03 -10.15
CA ALA A 156 -15.10 -5.30 -9.29
C ALA A 156 -15.95 -6.52 -9.68
N ALA A 157 -15.88 -7.02 -10.92
CA ALA A 157 -16.71 -8.11 -11.43
C ALA A 157 -18.21 -7.90 -11.16
N SER A 158 -18.79 -8.58 -10.16
CA SER A 158 -20.19 -8.41 -9.76
C SER A 158 -20.45 -7.16 -8.91
N GLY A 159 -19.41 -6.54 -8.37
CA GLY A 159 -19.48 -5.44 -7.41
C GLY A 159 -19.73 -5.91 -5.98
N LEU A 160 -19.63 -7.20 -5.68
CA LEU A 160 -19.90 -7.75 -4.35
C LEU A 160 -19.12 -7.02 -3.25
N ARG A 161 -17.80 -6.85 -3.42
CA ARG A 161 -16.95 -6.15 -2.45
C ARG A 161 -17.35 -4.69 -2.30
N SER A 162 -17.57 -3.96 -3.39
CA SER A 162 -18.06 -2.57 -3.36
C SER A 162 -19.44 -2.41 -2.68
N VAL A 163 -20.37 -3.34 -2.91
CA VAL A 163 -21.68 -3.33 -2.22
C VAL A 163 -21.48 -3.57 -0.73
N ARG A 164 -20.61 -4.52 -0.35
CA ARG A 164 -20.25 -4.73 1.05
C ARG A 164 -19.61 -3.51 1.67
N PHE A 165 -18.70 -2.83 0.98
CA PHE A 165 -18.13 -1.56 1.47
C PHE A 165 -19.25 -0.55 1.78
N ALA A 166 -20.18 -0.32 0.86
CA ALA A 166 -21.30 0.60 1.08
C ALA A 166 -22.21 0.20 2.25
N LEU A 167 -22.39 -1.10 2.52
CA LEU A 167 -23.29 -1.64 3.56
C LEU A 167 -22.62 -1.93 4.90
N GLU A 168 -21.28 -1.96 4.97
CA GLU A 168 -20.54 -2.46 6.13
C GLU A 168 -19.42 -1.52 6.61
N VAL A 169 -18.97 -0.57 5.77
CA VAL A 169 -17.93 0.41 6.11
C VAL A 169 -18.56 1.80 6.35
N PRO A 170 -18.36 2.41 7.53
CA PRO A 170 -18.86 3.75 7.84
C PRO A 170 -17.95 4.87 7.29
N GLY A 171 -18.50 6.08 7.21
CA GLY A 171 -17.71 7.28 6.89
C GLY A 171 -17.30 7.39 5.42
N LEU A 172 -18.03 6.75 4.51
CA LEU A 172 -17.77 6.79 3.07
C LEU A 172 -18.34 8.07 2.44
N GLN A 173 -17.57 8.68 1.54
CA GLN A 173 -18.06 9.69 0.60
C GLN A 173 -18.58 9.03 -0.68
N SER A 174 -17.82 8.09 -1.23
CA SER A 174 -18.19 7.36 -2.44
C SER A 174 -17.40 6.07 -2.59
N VAL A 175 -17.98 5.12 -3.31
CA VAL A 175 -17.35 3.88 -3.76
C VAL A 175 -17.43 3.84 -5.28
N THR A 176 -16.28 3.84 -5.95
CA THR A 176 -16.19 3.60 -7.40
C THR A 176 -15.90 2.12 -7.62
N ALA A 177 -16.84 1.41 -8.22
CA ALA A 177 -16.71 -0.01 -8.57
C ALA A 177 -16.43 -0.12 -10.06
N ASN A 178 -15.19 -0.41 -10.44
CA ASN A 178 -14.75 -0.43 -11.83
C ASN A 178 -14.61 -1.86 -12.37
N ASP A 179 -15.05 -2.09 -13.61
CA ASP A 179 -14.69 -3.27 -14.37
C ASP A 179 -14.47 -2.92 -15.85
N PHE A 180 -13.66 -3.71 -16.56
CA PHE A 180 -13.45 -3.50 -17.99
C PHE A 180 -14.64 -4.00 -18.83
N SER A 181 -15.37 -5.00 -18.34
CA SER A 181 -16.52 -5.59 -19.02
C SER A 181 -17.75 -4.71 -18.87
N THR A 182 -18.37 -4.34 -20.00
CA THR A 182 -19.64 -3.60 -20.03
C THR A 182 -20.76 -4.36 -19.31
N LYS A 183 -20.77 -5.70 -19.40
CA LYS A 183 -21.71 -6.56 -18.67
C LYS A 183 -21.50 -6.47 -17.16
N ALA A 184 -20.23 -6.52 -16.72
CA ALA A 184 -19.88 -6.41 -15.30
C ALA A 184 -20.28 -5.03 -14.75
N ALA A 185 -19.94 -3.94 -15.45
CA ALA A 185 -20.34 -2.59 -15.07
C ALA A 185 -21.87 -2.41 -14.98
N ALA A 186 -22.63 -2.98 -15.92
CA ALA A 186 -24.09 -2.99 -15.85
C ALA A 186 -24.62 -3.80 -14.66
N LEU A 187 -23.99 -4.94 -14.36
CA LEU A 187 -24.34 -5.77 -13.21
C LEU A 187 -24.04 -5.07 -11.88
N ILE A 188 -22.90 -4.40 -11.76
CA ILE A 188 -22.53 -3.57 -10.60
C ILE A 188 -23.62 -2.51 -10.35
N ALA A 189 -24.04 -1.79 -11.39
CA ALA A 189 -25.10 -0.78 -11.27
C ALA A 189 -26.43 -1.39 -10.79
N ARG A 190 -26.81 -2.56 -11.32
CA ARG A 190 -28.01 -3.28 -10.85
C ARG A 190 -27.89 -3.76 -9.41
N ASN A 191 -26.75 -4.29 -9.02
CA ASN A 191 -26.52 -4.73 -7.65
C ASN A 191 -26.53 -3.55 -6.67
N ALA A 192 -25.97 -2.40 -7.05
CA ALA A 192 -26.06 -1.18 -6.25
C ALA A 192 -27.53 -0.75 -6.04
N GLN A 193 -28.35 -0.79 -7.10
CA GLN A 193 -29.79 -0.49 -7.01
C GLN A 193 -30.54 -1.50 -6.15
N TYR A 194 -30.29 -2.80 -6.35
CA TYR A 194 -30.94 -3.88 -5.62
C TYR A 194 -30.67 -3.81 -4.10
N ASN A 195 -29.46 -3.40 -3.71
CA ASN A 195 -29.09 -3.22 -2.30
C ASN A 195 -29.40 -1.82 -1.76
N GLY A 196 -29.97 -0.91 -2.57
CA GLY A 196 -30.30 0.44 -2.14
C GLY A 196 -29.08 1.32 -1.81
N VAL A 197 -27.93 1.10 -2.47
CA VAL A 197 -26.66 1.80 -2.20
C VAL A 197 -26.17 2.67 -3.36
N SER A 198 -27.00 2.91 -4.37
CA SER A 198 -26.64 3.72 -5.55
C SER A 198 -26.24 5.17 -5.25
N HIS A 199 -26.59 5.71 -4.08
CA HIS A 199 -26.16 7.04 -3.63
C HIS A 199 -24.70 7.07 -3.14
N LEU A 200 -24.13 5.91 -2.83
CA LEU A 200 -22.74 5.73 -2.42
C LEU A 200 -21.90 5.06 -3.49
N LEU A 201 -22.44 4.05 -4.17
CA LEU A 201 -21.74 3.18 -5.09
C LEU A 201 -22.02 3.57 -6.54
N GLN A 202 -20.97 3.95 -7.26
CA GLN A 202 -21.00 4.25 -8.68
C GLN A 202 -20.26 3.18 -9.50
N ALA A 203 -20.95 2.59 -10.48
CA ALA A 203 -20.34 1.69 -11.44
C ALA A 203 -19.50 2.45 -12.46
N SER A 204 -18.36 1.88 -12.86
CA SER A 204 -17.47 2.42 -13.89
C SER A 204 -17.07 1.31 -14.86
N CYS A 205 -17.01 1.63 -16.16
CA CYS A 205 -16.67 0.69 -17.22
C CYS A 205 -15.37 1.13 -17.92
N ARG A 206 -14.22 0.83 -17.32
CA ARG A 206 -12.93 1.37 -17.79
C ARG A 206 -11.78 0.41 -17.56
N ASP A 207 -10.68 0.64 -18.28
CA ASP A 207 -9.39 0.11 -17.87
C ASP A 207 -8.99 0.70 -16.50
N ALA A 208 -8.67 -0.18 -15.55
CA ALA A 208 -8.41 0.19 -14.17
C ALA A 208 -7.19 1.11 -14.04
N SER A 209 -6.13 0.86 -14.82
CA SER A 209 -4.92 1.69 -14.81
C SER A 209 -5.22 3.08 -15.36
N MET A 210 -5.96 3.17 -16.46
CA MET A 210 -6.35 4.45 -17.04
C MET A 210 -7.24 5.27 -16.09
N LEU A 211 -8.23 4.63 -15.45
CA LEU A 211 -9.07 5.28 -14.44
C LEU A 211 -8.22 5.86 -13.29
N MET A 212 -7.25 5.09 -12.79
CA MET A 212 -6.34 5.54 -11.74
C MET A 212 -5.42 6.68 -12.21
N TYR A 213 -4.82 6.58 -13.40
CA TYR A 213 -3.96 7.63 -13.94
C TYR A 213 -4.68 8.96 -14.14
N GLU A 214 -5.98 8.94 -14.43
CA GLU A 214 -6.77 10.17 -14.52
C GLU A 214 -6.93 10.90 -13.18
N MET A 215 -6.67 10.23 -12.06
CA MET A 215 -6.69 10.86 -10.73
C MET A 215 -5.36 11.55 -10.40
N ARG A 216 -4.33 11.36 -11.22
CA ARG A 216 -3.02 11.98 -11.03
C ARG A 216 -3.13 13.49 -11.02
N GLY A 217 -2.61 14.12 -9.95
CA GLY A 217 -2.60 15.57 -9.77
C GLY A 217 -3.97 16.19 -9.46
N LYS A 218 -5.06 15.40 -9.42
CA LYS A 218 -6.36 15.87 -8.95
C LYS A 218 -6.36 15.97 -7.42
N LYS A 219 -7.10 16.94 -6.87
CA LYS A 219 -7.38 17.01 -5.43
C LYS A 219 -8.26 15.85 -4.97
N GLU A 220 -9.03 15.29 -5.88
CA GLU A 220 -10.07 14.29 -5.60
C GLU A 220 -9.60 12.84 -5.74
N ARG A 221 -8.35 12.55 -5.39
CA ARG A 221 -7.78 11.18 -5.39
C ARG A 221 -8.49 10.23 -4.42
N TYR A 222 -8.31 8.93 -4.61
CA TYR A 222 -8.92 7.91 -3.74
C TYR A 222 -8.19 7.80 -2.40
N ASP A 223 -8.94 7.72 -1.30
CA ASP A 223 -8.39 7.48 0.03
C ASP A 223 -8.10 6.00 0.28
N VAL A 224 -8.83 5.13 -0.42
CA VAL A 224 -8.61 3.68 -0.40
C VAL A 224 -8.68 3.14 -1.82
N ILE A 225 -7.72 2.31 -2.21
CA ILE A 225 -7.75 1.57 -3.47
C ILE A 225 -7.61 0.08 -3.19
N ASP A 226 -8.57 -0.71 -3.63
CA ASP A 226 -8.56 -2.17 -3.60
C ASP A 226 -8.29 -2.72 -5.01
N LEU A 227 -7.23 -3.53 -5.13
CA LEU A 227 -6.84 -4.25 -6.34
C LEU A 227 -6.82 -5.74 -6.07
N ASP A 228 -7.83 -6.44 -6.59
CA ASP A 228 -8.00 -7.90 -6.49
C ASP A 228 -8.07 -8.55 -7.88
N PRO A 229 -6.98 -8.54 -8.67
CA PRO A 229 -6.99 -9.09 -10.01
C PRO A 229 -6.82 -10.61 -10.02
N TYR A 230 -7.21 -11.20 -11.14
CA TYR A 230 -6.76 -12.53 -11.50
C TYR A 230 -5.29 -12.52 -11.90
N GLY A 231 -4.52 -13.37 -11.23
CA GLY A 231 -3.09 -13.43 -11.37
C GLY A 231 -2.40 -12.27 -10.65
N SER A 232 -1.80 -11.38 -11.45
CA SER A 232 -0.82 -10.40 -10.97
C SER A 232 -1.41 -9.00 -10.90
N PRO A 233 -1.15 -8.24 -9.83
CA PRO A 233 -1.46 -6.81 -9.79
C PRO A 233 -0.41 -5.92 -10.44
N ALA A 234 0.69 -6.47 -10.97
CA ALA A 234 1.87 -5.71 -11.41
C ALA A 234 1.56 -4.55 -12.39
N SER A 235 0.60 -4.74 -13.31
CA SER A 235 0.19 -3.74 -14.31
C SER A 235 -0.60 -2.55 -13.72
N PHE A 236 -1.09 -2.69 -12.50
CA PHE A 236 -1.94 -1.70 -11.83
C PHE A 236 -1.18 -0.94 -10.72
N LEU A 237 -0.07 -1.50 -10.22
CA LEU A 237 0.63 -0.96 -9.05
C LEU A 237 1.12 0.49 -9.24
N ASP A 238 1.68 0.82 -10.40
CA ASP A 238 2.20 2.18 -10.65
C ASP A 238 1.06 3.24 -10.69
N ALA A 239 -0.07 2.87 -11.29
CA ALA A 239 -1.24 3.74 -11.33
C ALA A 239 -1.86 3.91 -9.93
N ALA A 240 -1.92 2.83 -9.14
CA ALA A 240 -2.44 2.86 -7.77
C ALA A 240 -1.64 3.78 -6.85
N VAL A 241 -0.29 3.69 -6.87
CA VAL A 241 0.57 4.57 -6.04
C VAL A 241 0.47 6.04 -6.44
N GLN A 242 -0.05 6.37 -7.62
CA GLN A 242 -0.28 7.76 -8.04
C GLN A 242 -1.72 8.24 -7.78
N ALA A 243 -2.68 7.31 -7.78
CA ALA A 243 -4.10 7.58 -7.62
C ALA A 243 -4.54 7.66 -6.15
N VAL A 244 -3.79 7.05 -5.24
CA VAL A 244 -4.06 7.10 -3.79
C VAL A 244 -3.64 8.45 -3.19
N THR A 245 -4.44 9.00 -2.26
CA THR A 245 -4.11 10.20 -1.50
C THR A 245 -2.90 10.00 -0.59
N GLU A 246 -2.36 11.10 -0.07
CA GLU A 246 -1.28 11.02 0.93
C GLU A 246 -1.86 10.51 2.25
N GLY A 247 -1.20 9.52 2.85
CA GLY A 247 -1.75 8.77 3.99
C GLY A 247 -2.93 7.85 3.63
N GLY A 248 -3.24 7.67 2.35
CA GLY A 248 -4.28 6.74 1.90
C GLY A 248 -3.85 5.27 1.94
N LEU A 249 -4.82 4.38 1.80
CA LEU A 249 -4.67 2.93 1.95
C LEU A 249 -4.67 2.21 0.60
N LEU A 250 -3.74 1.28 0.42
CA LEU A 250 -3.73 0.33 -0.70
C LEU A 250 -4.01 -1.08 -0.19
N CYS A 251 -5.08 -1.71 -0.68
CA CYS A 251 -5.40 -3.11 -0.46
C CYS A 251 -5.05 -3.90 -1.73
N ILE A 252 -4.00 -4.73 -1.68
CA ILE A 252 -3.48 -5.46 -2.86
C ILE A 252 -3.59 -6.97 -2.64
N THR A 253 -4.26 -7.66 -3.55
CA THR A 253 -4.31 -9.13 -3.58
C THR A 253 -3.48 -9.67 -4.74
N CYS A 254 -2.67 -10.70 -4.47
CA CYS A 254 -1.90 -11.41 -5.50
C CYS A 254 -2.38 -12.86 -5.57
N THR A 255 -2.86 -13.29 -6.74
CA THR A 255 -3.33 -14.66 -6.95
C THR A 255 -2.39 -15.48 -7.84
N ASP A 256 -1.34 -14.87 -8.43
CA ASP A 256 -0.30 -15.56 -9.19
C ASP A 256 0.78 -16.20 -8.31
N MET A 257 0.36 -16.90 -7.25
CA MET A 257 1.25 -17.55 -6.29
C MET A 257 2.20 -18.55 -6.92
N ALA A 258 1.87 -19.17 -8.06
CA ALA A 258 2.82 -20.02 -8.78
C ALA A 258 4.09 -19.25 -9.18
N VAL A 259 3.96 -17.99 -9.60
CA VAL A 259 5.08 -17.12 -9.95
C VAL A 259 5.81 -16.66 -8.69
N LEU A 260 5.07 -16.13 -7.72
CA LEU A 260 5.65 -15.57 -6.48
C LEU A 260 6.29 -16.65 -5.59
N ALA A 261 5.83 -17.90 -5.64
CA ALA A 261 6.37 -19.02 -4.87
C ALA A 261 7.58 -19.72 -5.52
N GLY A 262 8.10 -19.18 -6.64
CA GLY A 262 9.38 -19.61 -7.21
C GLY A 262 9.31 -20.63 -8.35
N ASN A 263 8.15 -20.90 -8.94
CA ASN A 263 8.09 -21.79 -10.11
C ASN A 263 8.61 -21.10 -11.39
N SER A 264 8.59 -19.77 -11.44
CA SER A 264 9.00 -18.99 -12.62
C SER A 264 9.66 -17.69 -12.20
N GLY A 265 10.95 -17.76 -11.81
CA GLY A 265 11.72 -16.61 -11.34
C GLY A 265 11.85 -15.47 -12.36
N GLU A 266 11.97 -15.80 -13.66
CA GLU A 266 12.02 -14.81 -14.74
C GLU A 266 10.71 -14.04 -14.89
N THR A 267 9.57 -14.74 -14.83
CA THR A 267 8.24 -14.12 -14.83
C THR A 267 8.05 -13.24 -13.60
N CYS A 268 8.55 -13.67 -12.44
CA CYS A 268 8.53 -12.88 -11.21
C CYS A 268 9.35 -11.59 -11.38
N TYR A 269 10.55 -11.70 -11.95
CA TYR A 269 11.41 -10.55 -12.20
C TYR A 269 10.79 -9.55 -13.17
N SER A 270 10.20 -10.04 -14.27
CA SER A 270 9.51 -9.19 -15.25
C SER A 270 8.33 -8.42 -14.65
N LYS A 271 7.54 -9.04 -13.76
CA LYS A 271 6.37 -8.42 -13.13
C LYS A 271 6.73 -7.49 -11.96
N TYR A 272 7.62 -7.95 -11.09
CA TYR A 272 7.82 -7.37 -9.76
C TYR A 272 9.21 -6.79 -9.54
N GLY A 273 10.14 -6.97 -10.48
CA GLY A 273 11.52 -6.50 -10.34
C GLY A 273 12.37 -7.33 -9.38
N ALA A 274 11.89 -8.51 -8.98
CA ALA A 274 12.59 -9.42 -8.07
C ALA A 274 12.47 -10.88 -8.53
N VAL A 275 13.48 -11.69 -8.21
CA VAL A 275 13.50 -13.12 -8.55
C VAL A 275 12.95 -13.92 -7.37
N SER A 276 11.87 -14.66 -7.58
CA SER A 276 11.38 -15.65 -6.62
C SER A 276 12.16 -16.96 -6.73
N ILE A 277 12.38 -17.59 -5.58
CA ILE A 277 13.00 -18.91 -5.45
C ILE A 277 12.04 -19.92 -4.80
N LYS A 278 12.12 -21.18 -5.22
CA LYS A 278 11.31 -22.24 -4.60
C LYS A 278 11.91 -22.62 -3.25
N ALA A 279 11.30 -22.16 -2.17
CA ALA A 279 11.78 -22.37 -0.80
C ALA A 279 10.63 -22.61 0.19
N LYS A 280 10.94 -23.09 1.40
CA LYS A 280 9.92 -23.32 2.46
C LYS A 280 9.24 -22.02 2.95
N TYR A 281 9.92 -20.89 2.79
CA TYR A 281 9.46 -19.54 3.16
C TYR A 281 8.95 -18.75 1.94
N CYS A 282 8.55 -19.43 0.87
CA CYS A 282 8.17 -18.79 -0.38
C CYS A 282 6.97 -17.83 -0.24
N HIS A 283 6.07 -18.08 0.71
CA HIS A 283 4.92 -17.19 0.96
C HIS A 283 5.33 -15.86 1.61
N GLU A 284 6.25 -15.87 2.58
CA GLU A 284 6.79 -14.62 3.13
C GLU A 284 7.62 -13.88 2.08
N MET A 285 8.46 -14.60 1.34
CA MET A 285 9.23 -13.98 0.27
C MET A 285 8.32 -13.36 -0.79
N ALA A 286 7.18 -13.99 -1.12
CA ALA A 286 6.17 -13.41 -2.00
C ALA A 286 5.69 -12.05 -1.46
N LEU A 287 5.36 -11.95 -0.17
CA LEU A 287 4.99 -10.68 0.46
C LEU A 287 6.10 -9.64 0.33
N ARG A 288 7.34 -10.01 0.64
CA ARG A 288 8.50 -9.10 0.56
C ARG A 288 8.76 -8.62 -0.88
N ILE A 289 8.58 -9.49 -1.87
CA ILE A 289 8.67 -9.14 -3.29
C ILE A 289 7.61 -8.11 -3.66
N ILE A 290 6.36 -8.29 -3.23
CA ILE A 290 5.27 -7.35 -3.49
C ILE A 290 5.51 -6.01 -2.80
N LEU A 291 5.93 -6.02 -1.52
CA LEU A 291 6.27 -4.81 -0.78
C LEU A 291 7.42 -4.06 -1.44
N HIS A 292 8.49 -4.75 -1.84
CA HIS A 292 9.60 -4.15 -2.58
C HIS A 292 9.14 -3.54 -3.91
N SER A 293 8.32 -4.28 -4.66
CA SER A 293 7.75 -3.85 -5.95
C SER A 293 6.90 -2.58 -5.82
N LEU A 294 6.13 -2.45 -4.73
CA LEU A 294 5.36 -1.25 -4.39
C LEU A 294 6.26 -0.09 -3.96
N ASP A 295 7.22 -0.35 -3.08
CA ASP A 295 8.16 0.65 -2.56
C ASP A 295 8.98 1.29 -3.68
N GLN A 296 9.52 0.47 -4.61
CA GLN A 296 10.25 0.97 -5.78
C GLN A 296 9.40 1.89 -6.66
N ARG A 297 8.11 1.57 -6.85
CA ARG A 297 7.18 2.41 -7.64
C ARG A 297 6.82 3.69 -6.88
N ALA A 298 6.58 3.61 -5.58
CA ALA A 298 6.30 4.77 -4.75
C ALA A 298 7.49 5.75 -4.70
N ALA A 299 8.72 5.24 -4.58
CA ALA A 299 9.95 6.02 -4.46
C ALA A 299 10.20 6.93 -5.68
N VAL A 300 9.81 6.51 -6.89
CA VAL A 300 9.89 7.32 -8.12
C VAL A 300 9.09 8.62 -7.99
N TYR A 301 8.03 8.62 -7.19
CA TYR A 301 7.15 9.76 -6.95
C TYR A 301 7.43 10.47 -5.62
N GLN A 302 8.58 10.21 -4.99
CA GLN A 302 8.95 10.75 -3.67
C GLN A 302 7.96 10.34 -2.57
N ARG A 303 7.38 9.15 -2.69
CA ARG A 303 6.51 8.54 -1.69
C ARG A 303 7.19 7.30 -1.13
N TYR A 304 6.73 6.85 0.03
CA TYR A 304 7.11 5.57 0.60
C TYR A 304 5.84 4.82 0.99
N ILE A 305 5.97 3.51 1.22
CA ILE A 305 4.88 2.69 1.75
C ILE A 305 5.16 2.32 3.20
N GLN A 306 4.10 2.18 3.99
CA GLN A 306 4.15 1.56 5.30
C GLN A 306 3.28 0.30 5.27
N PRO A 307 3.85 -0.90 5.40
CA PRO A 307 3.07 -2.14 5.48
C PRO A 307 2.25 -2.16 6.77
N LEU A 308 0.91 -2.09 6.66
CA LEU A 308 0.02 -2.19 7.82
C LEU A 308 -0.27 -3.65 8.19
N LEU A 309 -0.70 -4.44 7.21
CA LEU A 309 -1.06 -5.85 7.37
C LEU A 309 -0.72 -6.62 6.10
N SER A 310 0.10 -7.67 6.22
CA SER A 310 0.49 -8.56 5.13
C SER A 310 0.09 -10.00 5.42
N LEU A 311 -0.82 -10.61 4.65
CA LEU A 311 -1.23 -11.99 4.89
C LEU A 311 -0.59 -12.97 3.91
N GLY A 312 0.29 -13.81 4.45
CA GLY A 312 1.02 -14.85 3.72
C GLY A 312 2.12 -15.40 4.63
N GLY A 313 2.00 -16.67 5.03
CA GLY A 313 2.83 -17.20 6.12
C GLY A 313 3.42 -18.58 5.84
N PRO A 314 4.31 -19.06 6.73
CA PRO A 314 4.83 -18.38 7.94
C PRO A 314 5.87 -17.29 7.64
N MET A 315 6.02 -16.32 8.55
CA MET A 315 6.89 -15.13 8.44
C MET A 315 8.05 -15.24 9.46
N TRP A 316 9.27 -14.82 9.07
CA TRP A 316 10.52 -15.22 9.74
C TRP A 316 11.61 -14.14 9.81
N ALA A 317 11.56 -13.10 8.98
CA ALA A 317 12.60 -12.06 8.94
C ALA A 317 12.16 -10.77 9.67
N GLU A 318 12.18 -9.62 8.99
CA GLU A 318 11.84 -8.31 9.58
C GLU A 318 10.32 -8.09 9.69
N PRO A 319 9.84 -7.29 10.67
CA PRO A 319 8.43 -6.93 10.77
C PRO A 319 7.88 -6.34 9.46
N ILE A 320 6.77 -6.90 8.96
CA ILE A 320 6.04 -6.43 7.77
C ILE A 320 4.62 -5.98 8.12
N HIS A 321 4.44 -5.56 9.37
CA HIS A 321 3.17 -5.23 10.00
C HIS A 321 3.31 -4.01 10.90
N ASP A 322 2.28 -3.17 10.90
CA ASP A 322 2.03 -2.22 11.97
C ASP A 322 1.25 -2.94 13.07
N LEU A 323 1.96 -3.41 14.10
CA LEU A 323 1.35 -4.21 15.16
C LEU A 323 0.24 -3.46 15.91
N ALA A 324 0.35 -2.14 16.06
CA ALA A 324 -0.67 -1.34 16.71
C ALA A 324 -1.96 -1.32 15.86
N PHE A 325 -1.83 -1.13 14.55
CA PHE A 325 -2.97 -1.22 13.63
C PHE A 325 -3.58 -2.63 13.62
N VAL A 326 -2.75 -3.67 13.53
CA VAL A 326 -3.23 -5.08 13.54
C VAL A 326 -3.99 -5.41 14.82
N GLN A 327 -3.50 -4.98 15.98
CA GLN A 327 -4.18 -5.16 17.26
C GLN A 327 -5.54 -4.48 17.31
N LYS A 328 -5.67 -3.28 16.73
CA LYS A 328 -6.96 -2.58 16.64
C LYS A 328 -7.95 -3.33 15.75
N VAL A 329 -7.51 -3.85 14.60
CA VAL A 329 -8.35 -4.68 13.72
C VAL A 329 -8.74 -5.98 14.42
N LEU A 330 -7.81 -6.65 15.11
CA LEU A 330 -8.10 -7.86 15.90
C LEU A 330 -9.13 -7.58 17.00
N SER A 331 -8.92 -6.54 17.80
CA SER A 331 -9.86 -6.10 18.84
C SER A 331 -11.24 -5.80 18.26
N ALA A 332 -11.29 -5.19 17.07
CA ALA A 332 -12.52 -4.88 16.38
C ALA A 332 -13.34 -6.11 15.99
N VAL A 333 -12.67 -7.14 15.48
CA VAL A 333 -13.31 -8.37 15.04
C VAL A 333 -13.68 -9.24 16.24
N SER A 334 -12.76 -9.44 17.19
CA SER A 334 -12.99 -10.22 18.42
C SER A 334 -14.08 -9.64 19.30
N GLY A 335 -14.20 -8.31 19.37
CA GLY A 335 -15.27 -7.65 20.11
C GLY A 335 -16.65 -7.82 19.47
N ASN A 336 -16.71 -8.12 18.17
CA ASN A 336 -17.92 -8.09 17.36
C ASN A 336 -17.96 -9.24 16.32
N PRO A 337 -17.89 -10.52 16.75
CA PRO A 337 -17.70 -11.67 15.86
C PRO A 337 -18.89 -11.92 14.91
N SER A 338 -20.07 -11.36 15.21
CA SER A 338 -21.27 -11.45 14.37
C SER A 338 -21.22 -10.56 13.11
N ARG A 339 -20.24 -9.64 13.01
CA ARG A 339 -20.10 -8.77 11.83
C ARG A 339 -19.70 -9.53 10.58
N PHE A 340 -18.91 -10.60 10.72
CA PHE A 340 -18.26 -11.28 9.61
C PHE A 340 -18.44 -12.79 9.72
N GLY A 341 -18.77 -13.45 8.60
CA GLY A 341 -18.93 -14.90 8.54
C GLY A 341 -17.62 -15.63 8.85
N THR A 342 -16.48 -15.01 8.53
CA THR A 342 -15.14 -15.57 8.74
C THR A 342 -14.41 -15.00 9.96
N SER A 343 -15.12 -14.38 10.92
CA SER A 343 -14.53 -13.74 12.12
C SER A 343 -13.51 -14.62 12.83
N LYS A 344 -13.83 -15.88 13.14
CA LYS A 344 -12.90 -16.84 13.78
C LYS A 344 -11.61 -17.05 12.99
N ARG A 345 -11.68 -17.08 11.65
CA ARG A 345 -10.51 -17.22 10.78
C ARG A 345 -9.68 -15.94 10.79
N ILE A 346 -10.33 -14.77 10.78
CA ILE A 346 -9.66 -13.48 10.90
C ILE A 346 -8.94 -13.38 12.24
N GLU A 347 -9.62 -13.70 13.34
CA GLU A 347 -9.04 -13.71 14.68
C GLU A 347 -7.82 -14.62 14.78
N GLY A 348 -7.91 -15.85 14.25
CA GLY A 348 -6.78 -16.77 14.24
C GLY A 348 -5.59 -16.25 13.42
N MET A 349 -5.84 -15.70 12.23
CA MET A 349 -4.79 -15.14 11.37
C MET A 349 -4.14 -13.90 11.99
N LEU A 350 -4.94 -12.97 12.51
CA LEU A 350 -4.41 -11.74 13.12
C LEU A 350 -3.72 -12.01 14.47
N SER A 351 -4.21 -12.99 15.25
CA SER A 351 -3.50 -13.43 16.48
C SER A 351 -2.14 -14.03 16.13
N MET A 352 -2.03 -14.81 15.06
CA MET A 352 -0.72 -15.31 14.61
C MET A 352 0.23 -14.17 14.20
N VAL A 353 -0.30 -13.10 13.61
CA VAL A 353 0.48 -11.90 13.27
C VAL A 353 0.91 -11.13 14.53
N THR A 354 0.04 -10.97 15.53
CA THR A 354 0.40 -10.26 16.77
C THR A 354 1.32 -11.08 17.67
N GLU A 355 1.23 -12.42 17.59
CA GLU A 355 2.14 -13.37 18.25
C GLU A 355 3.43 -13.59 17.46
N GLU A 356 3.57 -12.97 16.28
CA GLU A 356 4.82 -12.92 15.53
C GLU A 356 5.83 -12.14 16.35
N LYS A 357 6.49 -12.90 17.23
CA LYS A 357 7.57 -12.47 18.08
C LYS A 357 8.55 -11.65 17.24
N ALA A 358 8.89 -10.45 17.70
CA ALA A 358 10.00 -9.64 17.17
C ALA A 358 11.38 -10.30 17.39
N ASN A 359 11.46 -11.63 17.36
CA ASN A 359 12.39 -12.39 18.19
C ASN A 359 13.06 -13.53 17.39
N PRO A 360 14.37 -13.73 17.63
CA PRO A 360 15.28 -14.51 16.80
C PRO A 360 14.92 -16.00 16.79
N VAL A 361 15.52 -16.71 15.83
CA VAL A 361 15.38 -18.16 15.66
C VAL A 361 15.51 -18.89 17.01
N LYS A 362 14.47 -19.67 17.38
CA LYS A 362 14.50 -20.51 18.58
C LYS A 362 15.67 -21.49 18.45
N ARG A 363 16.74 -21.27 19.22
CA ARG A 363 17.99 -22.05 19.13
C ARG A 363 17.74 -23.55 19.31
N GLU A 364 16.78 -23.92 20.16
CA GLU A 364 16.32 -25.30 20.40
C GLU A 364 15.76 -26.01 19.17
N LYS A 365 15.30 -25.26 18.16
CA LYS A 365 14.72 -25.79 16.92
C LYS A 365 15.71 -25.87 15.76
N LEU A 366 16.93 -25.39 15.96
CA LEU A 366 17.99 -25.47 14.96
C LEU A 366 18.78 -26.76 15.16
N SER A 367 18.94 -27.53 14.08
CA SER A 367 19.92 -28.61 14.07
C SER A 367 21.32 -28.05 14.32
N GLU A 368 22.11 -28.70 15.17
CA GLU A 368 23.50 -28.31 15.45
C GLU A 368 24.37 -28.26 14.19
N THR A 369 24.01 -29.04 13.17
CA THR A 369 24.68 -29.06 11.86
C THR A 369 24.26 -27.93 10.91
N SER A 370 23.20 -27.17 11.26
CA SER A 370 22.68 -26.14 10.36
C SER A 370 23.59 -24.91 10.30
N PRO A 371 23.73 -24.26 9.12
CA PRO A 371 24.46 -23.01 9.00
C PRO A 371 23.92 -21.91 9.93
N ALA A 372 22.61 -21.85 10.13
CA ALA A 372 21.97 -20.91 11.05
C ALA A 372 22.41 -21.13 12.50
N PHE A 373 22.50 -22.38 12.96
CA PHE A 373 23.02 -22.68 14.30
C PHE A 373 24.46 -22.20 14.45
N LYS A 374 25.33 -22.51 13.49
CA LYS A 374 26.73 -22.09 13.52
C LYS A 374 26.88 -20.57 13.51
N ILE A 375 26.14 -19.86 12.66
CA ILE A 375 26.18 -18.40 12.56
C ILE A 375 25.73 -17.76 13.87
N LEU A 376 24.58 -18.19 14.43
CA LEU A 376 24.05 -17.63 15.66
C LEU A 376 24.85 -18.02 16.91
N SER A 377 25.61 -19.11 16.85
CA SER A 377 26.50 -19.57 17.93
C SER A 377 27.90 -18.97 17.83
N THR A 378 28.26 -18.37 16.69
CA THR A 378 29.55 -17.70 16.52
C THR A 378 29.42 -16.27 17.05
N GLU A 379 30.21 -15.92 18.05
CA GLU A 379 30.27 -14.54 18.52
C GLU A 379 30.81 -13.62 17.41
N PRO A 380 30.20 -12.44 17.18
CA PRO A 380 30.73 -11.47 16.24
C PRO A 380 32.17 -11.11 16.61
N SER A 381 33.11 -11.27 15.69
CA SER A 381 34.49 -10.86 15.90
C SER A 381 34.68 -9.34 15.87
N LEU A 382 33.70 -8.62 15.30
CA LEU A 382 33.70 -7.16 15.19
C LEU A 382 32.51 -6.59 15.97
N GLU A 383 32.82 -5.93 17.08
CA GLU A 383 31.86 -5.09 17.78
C GLU A 383 31.95 -3.67 17.20
N ALA A 384 31.04 -3.34 16.30
CA ALA A 384 31.00 -2.03 15.66
C ALA A 384 30.36 -1.00 16.62
N CYS A 385 31.19 -0.12 17.18
CA CYS A 385 30.73 1.02 17.97
C CYS A 385 30.28 2.15 17.03
N PHE A 386 28.97 2.35 16.91
CA PHE A 386 28.38 3.45 16.12
C PHE A 386 28.31 4.77 16.88
N THR A 387 28.80 4.81 18.12
CA THR A 387 28.90 6.04 18.91
C THR A 387 29.83 7.00 18.18
N VAL A 388 29.34 8.22 17.93
CA VAL A 388 30.10 9.24 17.19
C VAL A 388 31.37 9.56 17.98
N ARG A 389 32.50 9.09 17.46
CA ARG A 389 33.82 9.33 18.03
C ARG A 389 34.27 10.76 17.72
N GLU A 390 34.42 11.60 18.75
CA GLU A 390 34.87 12.99 18.59
C GLU A 390 36.31 13.10 18.01
N ASP A 391 37.14 12.09 18.27
CA ASP A 391 38.49 11.95 17.72
C ASP A 391 38.49 11.47 16.27
N ALA A 392 37.42 10.83 15.80
CA ALA A 392 37.23 10.45 14.39
C ALA A 392 36.83 11.64 13.49
N ASN A 393 36.74 12.85 14.04
CA ASN A 393 36.56 14.07 13.24
C ASN A 393 37.92 14.51 12.66
N PRO A 394 38.17 14.31 11.35
CA PRO A 394 39.48 14.53 10.77
C PRO A 394 39.87 16.01 10.86
N GLN A 395 41.17 16.30 11.02
CA GLN A 395 41.67 17.68 11.12
C GLN A 395 41.24 18.54 9.93
N SER A 396 41.06 17.96 8.74
CA SER A 396 40.54 18.67 7.57
C SER A 396 39.15 19.26 7.82
N ARG A 397 38.24 18.47 8.42
CA ARG A 397 36.89 18.94 8.78
C ARG A 397 36.93 19.93 9.94
N LYS A 398 37.80 19.74 10.95
CA LYS A 398 38.04 20.72 12.03
C LYS A 398 38.60 22.05 11.51
N ARG A 399 39.38 22.02 10.43
CA ARG A 399 39.99 23.20 9.77
C ARG A 399 39.14 23.74 8.61
N HIS A 400 37.90 23.25 8.45
CA HIS A 400 36.99 23.60 7.35
C HIS A 400 37.61 23.45 5.94
N LEU A 401 38.59 22.57 5.80
CA LEU A 401 39.18 22.25 4.51
C LEU A 401 38.17 21.45 3.69
N THR A 402 37.91 21.90 2.47
CA THR A 402 37.00 21.21 1.57
C THR A 402 37.61 19.86 1.17
N ARG A 403 36.84 18.78 1.36
CA ARG A 403 37.25 17.41 0.97
C ARG A 403 37.63 17.32 -0.51
N PHE A 404 36.99 18.15 -1.33
CA PHE A 404 37.32 18.36 -2.73
C PHE A 404 38.13 19.64 -2.85
N GLN A 405 39.27 19.59 -3.55
CA GLN A 405 40.05 20.78 -3.86
C GLN A 405 39.17 21.82 -4.57
N GLU A 406 39.42 23.10 -4.31
CA GLU A 406 38.79 24.16 -5.08
C GLU A 406 39.12 23.96 -6.56
N ASN A 407 38.09 24.10 -7.41
CA ASN A 407 38.23 23.87 -8.84
C ASN A 407 39.42 24.66 -9.41
N PRO A 408 40.40 24.00 -10.05
CA PRO A 408 41.67 24.62 -10.39
C PRO A 408 41.58 25.73 -11.46
N GLN A 409 40.43 25.88 -12.13
CA GLN A 409 40.23 26.88 -13.17
C GLN A 409 38.82 27.50 -13.14
N ALA A 410 38.73 28.74 -13.64
CA ALA A 410 37.44 29.33 -14.02
C ALA A 410 36.71 28.38 -15.00
N PHE A 411 35.39 28.24 -14.84
CA PHE A 411 34.51 27.42 -15.71
C PHE A 411 34.57 25.89 -15.51
N TRP A 412 35.14 25.37 -14.42
CA TRP A 412 35.07 23.94 -14.11
C TRP A 412 33.66 23.53 -13.64
N GLY A 413 33.06 22.59 -14.37
CA GLY A 413 31.72 22.05 -14.13
C GLY A 413 31.01 21.67 -15.44
N PRO A 414 29.87 20.95 -15.38
CA PRO A 414 29.14 20.54 -16.57
C PRO A 414 28.72 21.76 -17.40
N LYS A 415 29.01 21.73 -18.71
CA LYS A 415 28.63 22.79 -19.66
C LYS A 415 27.10 22.94 -19.70
N ALA A 416 26.62 24.15 -19.99
CA ALA A 416 25.19 24.38 -20.19
C ALA A 416 24.64 23.48 -21.31
N ARG A 417 23.46 22.88 -21.09
CA ARG A 417 22.77 22.05 -22.10
C ARG A 417 22.62 22.84 -23.40
N ALA A 418 22.90 22.20 -24.53
CA ALA A 418 22.67 22.76 -25.85
C ALA A 418 21.18 23.11 -26.03
N LYS A 419 20.90 24.30 -26.56
CA LYS A 419 19.54 24.65 -27.03
C LYS A 419 19.43 24.33 -28.51
N THR A 420 18.23 23.91 -28.93
CA THR A 420 17.86 23.76 -30.33
C THR A 420 18.09 25.10 -31.05
N GLY A 421 19.08 25.15 -31.95
CA GLY A 421 19.44 26.37 -32.69
C GLY A 421 20.92 26.77 -32.69
N GLY A 422 21.80 26.08 -31.94
CA GLY A 422 23.26 26.10 -32.22
C GLY A 422 24.02 27.43 -32.06
N GLY A 423 23.47 28.45 -31.42
CA GLY A 423 24.15 29.75 -31.23
C GLY A 423 24.79 29.91 -29.84
N ILE A 424 26.07 30.31 -29.79
CA ILE A 424 26.73 30.79 -28.56
C ILE A 424 26.27 32.24 -28.32
N SER A 425 25.26 32.42 -27.47
CA SER A 425 24.82 33.75 -27.02
C SER A 425 25.94 34.43 -26.21
N THR A 426 26.22 35.71 -26.48
CA THR A 426 27.14 36.58 -25.71
C THR A 426 26.79 36.66 -24.22
N ASP A 427 25.54 36.37 -23.88
CA ASP A 427 24.95 36.30 -22.53
C ASP A 427 25.40 35.05 -21.71
N LEU A 428 26.17 34.13 -22.31
CA LEU A 428 26.66 32.91 -21.65
C LEU A 428 27.77 33.20 -20.63
N GLN A 429 28.66 34.16 -20.88
CA GLN A 429 29.71 34.51 -19.92
C GLN A 429 29.13 35.19 -18.67
N GLU A 430 28.15 36.08 -18.83
CA GLU A 430 27.45 36.71 -17.70
C GLU A 430 26.65 35.71 -16.88
N LYS A 431 25.92 34.79 -17.52
CA LYS A 431 25.20 33.71 -16.82
C LYS A 431 26.15 32.76 -16.09
N ARG A 432 27.32 32.46 -16.65
CA ARG A 432 28.35 31.64 -15.98
C ARG A 432 28.94 32.35 -14.76
N LYS A 433 29.26 33.64 -14.84
CA LYS A 433 29.66 34.46 -13.68
C LYS A 433 28.57 34.48 -12.60
N LYS A 434 27.30 34.64 -12.98
CA LYS A 434 26.14 34.65 -12.06
C LYS A 434 25.91 33.33 -11.31
N CYS A 435 26.44 32.21 -11.80
CA CYS A 435 26.22 30.89 -11.20
C CYS A 435 27.48 30.32 -10.53
N GLN A 436 28.63 30.96 -10.68
CA GLN A 436 29.84 30.63 -9.94
C GLN A 436 29.64 30.96 -8.46
N ASN A 437 30.04 30.05 -7.56
CA ASN A 437 30.03 30.22 -6.10
C ASN A 437 28.68 30.51 -5.42
N LYS A 438 27.54 30.34 -6.12
CA LYS A 438 26.19 30.57 -5.55
C LYS A 438 25.81 29.76 -4.31
N ARG A 439 26.64 28.79 -3.91
CA ARG A 439 26.46 27.95 -2.72
C ARG A 439 27.58 28.09 -1.68
N LYS A 440 28.49 29.07 -1.79
CA LYS A 440 29.63 29.15 -0.87
C LYS A 440 29.31 29.75 0.51
N ASN A 441 28.30 30.61 0.66
CA ASN A 441 27.95 31.17 1.97
C ASN A 441 26.47 30.93 2.27
N GLN A 442 26.17 29.86 3.02
CA GLN A 442 24.94 29.87 3.83
C GLN A 442 25.15 30.94 4.89
N ILE A 443 24.32 32.00 4.88
CA ILE A 443 24.27 32.96 5.96
C ILE A 443 23.61 32.22 7.13
N THR A 444 24.43 31.70 8.05
CA THR A 444 23.97 30.97 9.24
C THR A 444 23.51 31.93 10.34
N ASP A 445 23.90 33.20 10.26
CA ASP A 445 23.53 34.24 11.22
C ASP A 445 22.80 35.39 10.51
N SER A 446 21.55 35.62 10.94
CA SER A 446 20.66 36.62 10.37
C SER A 446 21.12 38.07 10.57
N SER A 447 22.06 38.32 11.48
CA SER A 447 22.67 39.63 11.73
C SER A 447 23.35 40.22 10.49
N HIS A 448 24.02 39.38 9.69
CA HIS A 448 24.75 39.78 8.47
C HIS A 448 23.85 40.17 7.29
N LEU A 449 22.53 39.94 7.38
CA LEU A 449 21.60 40.31 6.30
C LEU A 449 21.46 41.84 6.16
N LYS A 450 21.72 42.59 7.24
CA LYS A 450 21.72 44.07 7.25
C LYS A 450 22.88 44.71 6.49
N ASP A 451 23.88 43.93 6.08
CA ASP A 451 24.98 44.39 5.21
C ASP A 451 24.58 44.36 3.72
N TYR A 452 23.50 43.67 3.37
CA TYR A 452 23.06 43.51 1.98
C TYR A 452 21.87 44.44 1.66
N PRO A 453 21.91 45.20 0.55
CA PRO A 453 20.83 46.11 0.21
C PRO A 453 19.54 45.36 -0.16
N CYS A 454 18.42 45.79 0.42
CA CYS A 454 17.10 45.24 0.14
C CYS A 454 16.69 45.52 -1.32
N LYS A 455 16.51 44.46 -2.10
CA LYS A 455 16.05 44.58 -3.50
C LYS A 455 14.66 45.20 -3.62
N ARG A 456 13.75 44.86 -2.71
CA ARG A 456 12.39 45.43 -2.69
C ARG A 456 12.42 46.92 -2.35
N PHE A 457 13.36 47.35 -1.51
CA PHE A 457 13.54 48.78 -1.21
C PHE A 457 14.09 49.55 -2.40
N LYS A 458 15.12 49.02 -3.10
CA LYS A 458 15.60 49.59 -4.36
C LYS A 458 14.52 49.70 -5.44
N GLN A 459 13.50 48.85 -5.38
CA GLN A 459 12.36 48.84 -6.29
C GLN A 459 11.15 49.64 -5.75
N GLY A 460 11.25 50.29 -4.60
CA GLY A 460 10.18 51.10 -3.98
C GLY A 460 9.00 50.28 -3.41
N THR A 461 9.16 48.97 -3.24
CA THR A 461 8.07 48.03 -2.87
C THR A 461 8.28 47.36 -1.51
N CYS A 462 9.25 47.79 -0.72
CA CYS A 462 9.49 47.22 0.60
C CYS A 462 8.49 47.77 1.64
N THR A 463 7.57 46.93 2.11
CA THR A 463 6.57 47.29 3.13
C THR A 463 7.09 47.19 4.57
N TYR A 464 8.29 46.65 4.77
CA TYR A 464 8.82 46.36 6.11
C TYR A 464 9.64 47.49 6.73
N GLY A 465 9.95 48.57 5.98
CA GLY A 465 10.71 49.73 6.50
C GLY A 465 11.98 49.31 7.26
N ASP A 466 12.21 49.89 8.44
CA ASP A 466 13.38 49.61 9.28
C ASP A 466 13.41 48.19 9.86
N LYS A 467 12.25 47.51 9.91
CA LYS A 467 12.11 46.11 10.32
C LYS A 467 12.53 45.12 9.22
N CYS A 468 12.91 45.58 8.03
CA CYS A 468 13.42 44.70 6.98
C CYS A 468 14.72 44.05 7.44
N CYS A 469 14.88 42.74 7.25
CA CYS A 469 16.11 42.02 7.56
C CYS A 469 17.31 42.42 6.66
N PHE A 470 17.07 43.20 5.60
CA PHE A 470 18.09 43.70 4.67
C PHE A 470 18.32 45.21 4.83
N SER A 471 19.48 45.71 4.38
CA SER A 471 19.86 47.12 4.46
C SER A 471 19.01 48.02 3.58
N HIS A 472 18.59 49.18 4.10
CA HIS A 472 17.99 50.27 3.32
C HIS A 472 18.95 51.47 3.15
N ASN A 473 20.21 51.34 3.60
CA ASN A 473 21.22 52.37 3.39
C ASN A 473 21.74 52.28 1.94
N LEU A 474 21.67 53.40 1.21
CA LEU A 474 22.00 53.46 -0.22
C LEU A 474 23.50 53.56 -0.51
N GLU A 475 24.34 53.67 0.52
CA GLU A 475 25.77 53.95 0.40
C GLU A 475 26.58 52.88 1.13
N GLN A 476 26.99 51.82 0.43
CA GLN A 476 28.16 50.97 0.74
C GLN A 476 28.21 49.75 -0.21
N THR A 477 28.40 49.98 -1.50
CA THR A 477 28.93 48.93 -2.38
C THR A 477 29.89 49.59 -3.36
N ASN A 478 31.12 49.82 -2.91
CA ASN A 478 32.31 50.02 -3.74
C ASN A 478 33.51 50.02 -2.78
N VAL A 479 34.16 48.87 -2.57
CA VAL A 479 35.63 48.71 -2.62
C VAL A 479 35.93 47.21 -2.83
N GLU A 480 36.61 46.96 -3.97
CA GLU A 480 37.43 45.82 -4.45
C GLU A 480 36.91 44.38 -4.45
#